data_AF-A0A800AZ26-F1
#
_entry.id   AF-A0A800AZ26-F1
#
_cell.length_a   1.000
_cell.length_b   1.000
_cell.length_c   1.000
_cell.angle_alpha   90.00
_cell.angle_beta   90.00
_cell.angle_gamma   90.00
#
_symmetry.space_group_name_H-M   'P 1'
#
loop_
_entity.id
_entity.type
_entity.pdbx_description
1 polymer ?
#
loop_
_entity_poly.entity_id
_entity_poly.type
_entity_poly.pdbx_seq_one_letter_code
_entity_poly.pdbx_strand_id
1 'polypeptide(L)'
;MITIKEAKSKKEMKQFVTFPFSLYKNNKYWVPPIIKDEIASFDKDYNPVFKQASARFFLAYKDNEIVGRVAAIINHTEVDIQKVKKMRFGWFDVIDDVDVSKTLLDKVY
;
A
#
# COMPACT_ATOMS: atom_id res chain seq x y z
N MET A 1 8.99 17.28 -7.53
CA MET A 1 9.79 16.24 -6.82
C MET A 1 8.83 15.24 -6.21
N ILE A 2 9.08 13.94 -6.34
CA ILE A 2 8.24 12.90 -5.73
C ILE A 2 8.79 12.61 -4.35
N THR A 3 7.93 12.63 -3.33
CA THR A 3 8.31 12.28 -1.95
C THR A 3 7.52 11.07 -1.49
N ILE A 4 8.19 10.16 -0.78
CA ILE A 4 7.56 8.96 -0.25
C ILE A 4 7.34 9.12 1.25
N LYS A 5 6.13 8.83 1.70
CA LYS A 5 5.76 8.82 3.11
C LYS A 5 5.16 7.48 3.50
N GLU A 6 5.65 6.94 4.61
CA GLU A 6 5.04 5.75 5.22
C GLU A 6 3.75 6.16 5.95
N ALA A 7 2.66 5.45 5.68
CA ALA A 7 1.39 5.63 6.37
C ALA A 7 1.43 4.89 7.71
N LYS A 8 1.48 5.65 8.81
CA LYS A 8 1.60 5.11 10.18
C LYS A 8 0.38 5.41 11.04
N SER A 9 -0.33 6.49 10.74
CA SER A 9 -1.52 6.92 11.47
C SER A 9 -2.80 6.39 10.82
N LYS A 10 -3.89 6.33 11.60
CA LYS A 10 -5.23 5.99 11.09
C LYS A 10 -5.67 6.91 9.94
N LYS A 11 -5.28 8.19 10.00
CA LYS A 11 -5.58 9.17 8.94
C LYS A 11 -4.85 8.81 7.64
N GLU A 12 -3.57 8.51 7.73
CA GLU A 12 -2.76 8.14 6.55
C GLU A 12 -3.18 6.79 5.99
N MET A 13 -3.55 5.82 6.84
CA MET A 13 -4.09 4.55 6.36
C MET A 13 -5.42 4.73 5.63
N LYS A 14 -6.28 5.62 6.10
CA LYS A 14 -7.48 6.00 5.34
C LYS A 14 -7.10 6.58 3.98
N GLN A 15 -6.13 7.49 3.92
CA GLN A 15 -5.63 8.05 2.65
C GLN A 15 -5.09 6.96 1.71
N PHE A 16 -4.33 6.01 2.23
CA PHE A 16 -3.81 4.86 1.48
C PHE A 16 -4.93 4.01 0.87
N VAL A 17 -5.95 3.68 1.66
CA VAL A 17 -7.10 2.87 1.22
C VAL A 17 -7.97 3.64 0.21
N THR A 18 -8.14 4.95 0.39
CA THR A 18 -9.05 5.75 -0.46
C THR A 18 -8.40 6.32 -1.72
N PHE A 19 -7.07 6.28 -1.88
CA PHE A 19 -6.41 6.81 -3.08
C PHE A 19 -6.94 6.23 -4.41
N PRO A 20 -7.25 4.91 -4.54
CA PRO A 20 -7.88 4.38 -5.76
C PRO A 20 -9.20 5.06 -6.12
N PHE A 21 -9.95 5.58 -5.15
CA PHE A 21 -11.20 6.29 -5.40
C PHE A 21 -10.97 7.57 -6.20
N SER A 22 -9.91 8.32 -5.90
CA SER A 22 -9.55 9.50 -6.69
C SER A 22 -8.95 9.12 -8.04
N LEU A 23 -8.11 8.07 -8.08
CA LEU A 23 -7.43 7.63 -9.29
C LEU A 23 -8.40 7.11 -10.35
N TYR A 24 -9.37 6.27 -9.93
CA TYR A 24 -10.27 5.57 -10.84
C TYR A 24 -11.69 6.17 -10.89
N LYS A 25 -11.89 7.40 -10.38
CA LYS A 25 -13.21 8.06 -10.29
C LYS A 25 -14.03 8.07 -11.58
N ASN A 26 -13.36 8.13 -12.73
CA ASN A 26 -13.98 8.20 -14.07
C ASN A 26 -13.93 6.86 -14.82
N ASN A 27 -13.43 5.79 -14.20
CA ASN A 27 -13.35 4.48 -14.82
C ASN A 27 -14.66 3.71 -14.61
N LYS A 28 -15.44 3.55 -15.67
CA LYS A 28 -16.73 2.84 -15.65
C LYS A 28 -16.66 1.35 -15.27
N TYR A 29 -15.45 0.77 -15.28
CA TYR A 29 -15.22 -0.64 -14.94
C TYR A 29 -14.60 -0.84 -13.56
N TRP A 30 -14.32 0.25 -12.84
CA TRP A 30 -13.73 0.15 -11.52
C TRP A 30 -14.80 -0.14 -10.47
N VAL A 31 -14.55 -1.19 -9.68
CA VAL A 31 -15.42 -1.57 -8.55
C VAL A 31 -14.75 -1.11 -7.25
N PRO A 32 -15.30 -0.11 -6.54
CA PRO A 32 -14.71 0.37 -5.30
C PRO A 32 -14.80 -0.70 -4.20
N PRO A 33 -13.72 -0.93 -3.43
CA PRO A 33 -13.77 -1.80 -2.27
C PRO A 33 -14.55 -1.16 -1.11
N ILE A 34 -14.99 -1.96 -0.15
CA ILE A 34 -15.58 -1.46 1.10
C ILE A 34 -14.43 -0.89 1.95
N ILE A 35 -14.40 0.44 2.13
CA ILE A 35 -13.31 1.15 2.82
C ILE A 35 -13.06 0.59 4.24
N LYS A 36 -14.14 0.26 4.96
CA LYS A 36 -14.04 -0.28 6.33
C LYS A 36 -13.33 -1.64 6.34
N ASP A 37 -13.61 -2.49 5.36
CA ASP A 37 -13.04 -3.85 5.28
C ASP A 37 -11.57 -3.79 4.86
N GLU A 38 -11.22 -2.90 3.94
CA GLU A 38 -9.82 -2.63 3.59
C GLU A 38 -9.01 -2.13 4.79
N ILE A 39 -9.55 -1.16 5.55
CA ILE A 39 -8.88 -0.67 6.77
C ILE A 39 -8.73 -1.81 7.79
N ALA A 40 -9.78 -2.59 8.02
CA ALA A 40 -9.76 -3.71 8.95
C ALA A 40 -8.76 -4.80 8.53
N SER A 41 -8.59 -5.02 7.22
CA SER A 41 -7.63 -5.97 6.66
C SER A 41 -6.17 -5.58 6.96
N PHE A 42 -5.89 -4.30 7.18
CA PHE A 42 -4.56 -3.78 7.54
C PHE A 42 -4.38 -3.49 9.04
N ASP A 43 -5.43 -3.67 9.83
CA ASP A 43 -5.38 -3.48 11.27
C ASP A 43 -4.81 -4.74 11.93
N LYS A 44 -3.65 -4.62 12.55
CA LYS A 44 -2.96 -5.71 13.27
C LYS A 44 -3.74 -6.23 14.48
N ASP A 45 -4.62 -5.41 15.06
CA ASP A 45 -5.43 -5.78 16.22
C ASP A 45 -6.70 -6.53 15.77
N TYR A 46 -7.08 -6.42 14.49
CA TYR A 46 -8.23 -7.09 13.90
C TYR A 46 -7.84 -8.32 13.05
N ASN A 47 -6.86 -8.18 12.16
CA ASN A 47 -6.46 -9.23 11.22
C ASN A 47 -5.36 -10.13 11.80
N PRO A 48 -5.65 -11.42 12.07
CA PRO A 48 -4.69 -12.35 12.66
C PRO A 48 -3.45 -12.60 11.80
N VAL A 49 -3.47 -12.27 10.50
CA VAL A 49 -2.30 -12.44 9.61
C VAL A 49 -1.07 -11.72 10.16
N PHE A 50 -1.26 -10.59 10.86
CA PHE A 50 -0.18 -9.80 11.44
C PHE A 50 0.50 -10.46 12.64
N LYS A 51 -0.03 -11.58 13.16
CA LYS A 51 0.71 -12.45 14.10
C LYS A 51 1.93 -13.11 13.44
N GLN A 52 1.91 -13.24 12.11
CA GLN A 52 2.92 -13.94 11.31
C GLN A 52 3.42 -13.11 10.12
N ALA A 53 2.98 -11.85 10.00
CA ALA A 53 3.34 -10.97 8.90
C ALA A 53 3.54 -9.53 9.39
N SER A 54 4.32 -8.77 8.63
CA SER A 54 4.48 -7.32 8.85
C SER A 54 4.27 -6.60 7.53
N ALA A 55 3.56 -5.47 7.56
CA ALA A 55 3.30 -4.66 6.37
C ALA A 55 3.76 -3.21 6.55
N ARG A 56 4.54 -2.74 5.57
CA ARG A 56 4.88 -1.38 5.16
C ARG A 56 3.79 -0.77 4.29
N PHE A 57 3.24 0.40 4.57
CA PHE A 57 2.35 1.10 3.62
C PHE A 57 2.96 2.44 3.23
N PHE A 58 3.07 2.71 1.93
CA PHE A 58 3.72 3.91 1.41
C PHE A 58 2.79 4.67 0.46
N LEU A 59 2.83 5.99 0.56
CA LEU A 59 2.16 6.94 -0.33
C LEU A 59 3.23 7.79 -1.02
N ALA A 60 3.09 7.97 -2.33
CA ALA A 60 3.87 8.91 -3.11
C ALA A 60 3.13 10.25 -3.21
N TYR A 61 3.86 11.35 -3.02
CA TYR A 61 3.34 12.71 -3.12
C TYR A 61 4.08 13.52 -4.18
N LYS A 62 3.34 14.26 -5.00
CA LYS A 62 3.84 15.27 -5.94
C LYS A 62 3.00 16.52 -5.72
N ASP A 63 3.63 17.64 -5.43
CA ASP A 63 2.95 18.93 -5.19
C ASP A 63 1.85 18.86 -4.11
N ASN A 64 2.12 18.13 -3.02
CA ASN A 64 1.21 17.82 -1.91
C ASN A 64 0.00 16.95 -2.26
N GLU A 65 -0.12 16.46 -3.49
CA GLU A 65 -1.14 15.51 -3.90
C GLU A 65 -0.61 14.08 -3.87
N ILE A 66 -1.47 13.13 -3.49
CA ILE A 66 -1.12 11.71 -3.54
C ILE A 66 -1.17 11.28 -5.00
N VAL A 67 -0.06 10.72 -5.48
CA VAL A 67 0.11 10.28 -6.88
C VAL A 67 0.34 8.77 -7.01
N GLY A 68 0.50 8.07 -5.89
CA GLY A 68 0.59 6.62 -5.91
C GLY A 68 0.64 6.01 -4.52
N ARG A 69 0.52 4.68 -4.46
CA ARG A 69 0.64 3.88 -3.23
C ARG A 69 1.30 2.53 -3.50
N VAL A 70 1.93 1.97 -2.48
CA VAL A 70 2.41 0.58 -2.47
C VAL A 70 2.46 0.03 -1.06
N ALA A 71 2.10 -1.25 -0.89
CA ALA A 71 2.33 -2.00 0.33
C ALA A 71 3.53 -2.94 0.15
N ALA A 72 4.36 -3.09 1.18
CA ALA A 72 5.44 -4.07 1.28
C ALA A 72 5.14 -5.03 2.44
N ILE A 73 5.16 -6.33 2.21
CA ILE A 73 4.67 -7.34 3.15
C ILE A 73 5.72 -8.43 3.31
N ILE A 74 6.12 -8.67 4.56
CA ILE A 74 6.98 -9.79 4.95
C ILE A 74 6.11 -10.82 5.65
N ASN A 75 6.18 -12.07 5.19
CA ASN A 75 5.60 -13.20 5.91
C ASN A 75 6.73 -13.91 6.68
N HIS A 76 6.68 -13.82 8.01
CA HIS A 76 7.70 -14.36 8.90
C HIS A 76 7.72 -15.89 8.92
N THR A 77 6.59 -16.55 8.64
CA THR A 77 6.58 -18.02 8.45
C THR A 77 7.45 -18.41 7.25
N GLU A 78 7.34 -17.69 6.12
CA GLU A 78 8.14 -17.96 4.93
C GLU A 78 9.63 -17.68 5.19
N VAL A 79 9.95 -16.56 5.84
CA VAL A 79 11.33 -16.14 6.10
C VAL A 79 12.00 -17.02 7.17
N ASP A 80 11.35 -17.22 8.31
CA ASP A 80 11.98 -17.81 9.50
C ASP A 80 11.86 -19.33 9.54
N ILE A 81 10.73 -19.89 9.09
CA ILE A 81 10.48 -21.34 9.15
C ILE A 81 10.86 -21.99 7.83
N GLN A 82 10.31 -21.50 6.71
CA GLN A 82 10.54 -22.09 5.39
C GLN A 82 11.90 -21.69 4.79
N LYS A 83 12.61 -20.72 5.42
CA LYS A 83 13.91 -20.20 4.98
C LYS A 83 13.88 -19.59 3.57
N VAL A 84 12.72 -19.12 3.14
CA VAL A 84 12.53 -18.43 1.86
C VAL A 84 12.56 -16.93 2.13
N LYS A 85 13.74 -16.32 1.99
CA LYS A 85 13.93 -14.87 2.14
C LYS A 85 13.30 -14.13 0.96
N LYS A 86 12.01 -13.81 1.08
CA LYS A 86 11.27 -13.00 0.10
C LYS A 86 10.36 -12.01 0.79
N MET A 87 10.04 -10.95 0.06
CA MET A 87 9.06 -9.93 0.43
C MET A 87 8.07 -9.82 -0.73
N ARG A 88 6.81 -9.52 -0.43
CA ARG A 88 5.75 -9.32 -1.42
C ARG A 88 5.36 -7.85 -1.41
N PHE A 89 5.27 -7.23 -2.59
CA PHE A 89 4.62 -5.93 -2.69
C PHE A 89 3.24 -6.08 -3.36
N GLY A 90 2.34 -5.16 -3.05
CA GLY A 90 0.96 -5.18 -3.54
C GLY A 90 0.26 -3.85 -3.30
N TRP A 91 -1.04 -3.77 -3.58
CA TRP A 91 -1.80 -2.51 -3.54
C TRP A 91 -1.03 -1.39 -4.25
N PHE A 92 -0.56 -1.71 -5.45
CA PHE A 92 0.26 -0.84 -6.26
C PHE A 92 -0.64 -0.10 -7.25
N ASP A 93 -0.87 1.17 -6.97
CA ASP A 93 -1.66 2.07 -7.81
C ASP A 93 -0.88 3.35 -8.00
N VAL A 94 -0.76 3.83 -9.23
CA VAL A 94 -0.03 5.05 -9.60
C VAL A 94 -0.79 5.81 -10.68
N ILE A 95 -0.62 7.12 -10.72
CA ILE A 95 -0.96 7.89 -11.91
C ILE A 95 -0.06 7.48 -13.08
N ASP A 96 -0.45 7.86 -14.31
CA ASP A 96 0.34 7.61 -15.53
C ASP A 96 1.58 8.51 -15.59
N ASP A 97 2.54 8.23 -14.70
CA ASP A 97 3.82 8.90 -14.54
C ASP A 97 4.88 7.85 -14.15
N VAL A 98 5.81 7.59 -15.08
CA VAL A 98 6.84 6.56 -14.90
C VAL A 98 7.73 6.83 -13.69
N ASP A 99 7.97 8.10 -13.34
CA ASP A 99 8.82 8.46 -12.22
C ASP A 99 8.16 8.10 -10.88
N VAL A 100 6.82 8.16 -10.80
CA VAL A 100 6.05 7.69 -9.64
C VAL A 100 6.19 6.18 -9.48
N SER A 101 6.03 5.43 -10.57
CA SER A 101 6.17 3.98 -10.54
C SER A 101 7.57 3.54 -10.09
N LYS A 102 8.63 4.14 -10.65
CA LYS A 102 10.02 3.87 -10.27
C LYS A 102 10.27 4.19 -8.81
N THR A 103 9.87 5.38 -8.35
CA THR A 103 10.12 5.82 -6.98
C THR A 103 9.44 4.91 -5.94
N LEU A 104 8.23 4.42 -6.21
CA LEU A 104 7.53 3.48 -5.31
C LEU A 104 8.15 2.09 -5.34
N LEU A 105 8.54 1.59 -6.52
CA LEU A 105 9.18 0.28 -6.64
C LEU A 105 10.56 0.27 -5.99
N ASP A 106 11.37 1.31 -6.17
CA ASP A 106 12.68 1.46 -5.50
C ASP A 106 12.55 1.48 -3.96
N LYS A 107 11.38 1.87 -3.43
CA LYS A 107 11.14 1.87 -1.99
C LYS A 107 10.92 0.47 -1.43
N VAL A 108 10.42 -0.44 -2.25
CA VAL A 108 10.02 -1.80 -1.85
C VAL A 108 10.89 -2.88 -2.47
N TYR A 109 11.78 -2.57 -3.42
CA TYR A 109 12.76 -3.49 -3.98
C TYR A 109 13.78 -3.95 -2.92
#